data_AF-A0A5K0ZGP0-F1
#
_entry.id   AF-A0A5K0ZGP0-F1
#
_cell.length_a   1.000
_cell.length_b   1.000
_cell.length_c   1.000
_cell.angle_alpha   90.00
_cell.angle_beta   90.00
_cell.angle_gamma   90.00
#
_symmetry.space_group_name_H-M   'P 1'
#
loop_
_entity.id
_entity.type
_entity.pdbx_description
1 polymer ?
#
loop_
_entity_poly.entity_id
_entity_poly.type
_entity_poly.pdbx_seq_one_letter_code
_entity_poly.pdbx_strand_id
1 'polypeptide(L)' 'CRWGFFHVVNNDYTHWQMYAIGGSQHPTIISEGNRFVAPPIDYAKE' A
#
# COMPACT_ATOMS: atom_id res chain seq x y z
N CYS A 1 7.68 -1.01 4.56
CA CYS A 1 8.50 -0.22 5.52
C CYS A 1 8.84 -1.05 6.77
N ARG A 2 9.83 -0.62 7.56
CA ARG A 2 10.26 -1.30 8.79
C ARG A 2 10.60 -0.28 9.88
N TRP A 3 9.82 -0.26 10.97
CA TRP A 3 9.79 0.81 11.99
C TRP A 3 9.48 2.21 11.45
N GLY A 4 9.16 3.15 12.35
CA GLY A 4 9.03 4.57 12.02
C GLY A 4 7.67 4.99 11.46
N PHE A 5 7.62 6.19 10.89
CA PHE A 5 6.40 6.83 10.40
C PHE A 5 6.52 7.15 8.91
N PHE A 6 5.49 6.80 8.14
CA PHE A 6 5.40 7.07 6.71
C PHE A 6 4.06 7.71 6.41
N HIS A 7 4.09 8.84 5.70
CA HIS A 7 2.90 9.44 5.13
C HIS A 7 2.94 9.26 3.62
N VAL A 8 2.05 8.42 3.10
CA VAL A 8 1.92 8.08 1.69
C VAL A 8 0.74 8.87 1.14
N VAL A 9 1.00 9.87 0.28
CA VAL A 9 -0.01 10.84 -0.16
C VAL A 9 -0.08 10.94 -1.68
N ASN A 10 -1.30 10.92 -2.24
CA ASN A 10 -1.60 11.19 -3.65
C ASN A 10 -0.84 10.32 -4.68
N ASN A 11 -0.64 9.04 -4.37
CA ASN A 11 -0.02 8.08 -5.29
C ASN A 11 -1.08 7.30 -6.08
N ASP A 12 -0.80 7.01 -7.35
CA ASP A 12 -1.62 6.13 -8.21
C ASP A 12 -0.96 4.75 -8.26
N TYR A 13 -1.52 3.82 -7.49
CA TYR A 13 -1.11 2.43 -7.50
C TYR A 13 -1.90 1.70 -8.58
N THR A 14 -1.17 1.05 -9.48
CA THR A 14 -1.72 0.16 -10.49
C THR A 14 -0.82 -1.07 -10.59
N HIS A 15 -1.39 -2.23 -10.92
CA HIS A 15 -0.62 -3.45 -11.22
C HIS A 15 0.30 -3.98 -10.10
N TRP A 16 -0.06 -3.81 -8.83
CA TRP A 16 0.64 -4.53 -7.76
C TRP A 16 0.33 -6.03 -7.84
N GLN A 17 1.29 -6.87 -7.43
CA GLN A 17 1.22 -8.33 -7.61
C GLN A 17 0.76 -9.10 -6.37
N MET A 18 0.93 -8.50 -5.18
CA MET A 18 0.46 -9.06 -3.92
C MET A 18 -0.23 -7.97 -3.08
N TYR A 19 0.52 -6.93 -2.71
CA TYR A 19 0.01 -5.80 -1.92
C TYR A 19 0.55 -4.47 -2.48
N ALA A 20 -0.21 -3.39 -2.31
CA ALA A 20 0.19 -2.04 -2.75
C ALA A 20 1.09 -1.33 -1.73
N ILE A 21 0.80 -1.48 -0.43
CA ILE A 21 1.55 -0.88 0.68
C ILE A 21 1.68 -1.94 1.78
N GLY A 22 2.90 -2.11 2.30
CA GLY A 22 3.17 -3.12 3.34
C GLY A 22 4.19 -2.67 4.37
N GLY A 23 4.10 -3.25 5.57
CA GLY A 23 4.95 -2.91 6.72
C GLY A 23 5.30 -4.13 7.57
N SER A 24 6.46 -4.08 8.21
CA SER A 24 6.88 -5.05 9.23
C SER A 24 7.46 -4.31 10.44
N GLN A 25 7.44 -4.94 11.61
CA GLN A 25 7.98 -4.35 12.84
C GLN A 25 7.31 -3.02 13.20
N HIS A 26 6.00 -3.07 13.41
CA HIS A 26 5.19 -1.96 13.96
C HIS A 26 5.47 -0.56 13.37
N PRO A 27 5.44 -0.37 12.04
CA PRO A 27 5.49 0.96 11.46
C PRO A 27 4.13 1.65 11.61
N THR A 28 4.13 2.99 11.65
CA THR A 28 2.91 3.79 11.47
C THR A 28 2.87 4.28 10.02
N ILE A 29 1.81 3.93 9.29
CA ILE A 29 1.63 4.36 7.90
C ILE A 29 0.30 5.09 7.80
N ILE A 30 0.34 6.37 7.41
CA ILE A 30 -0.85 7.11 7.00
C ILE A 30 -0.89 7.07 5.47
N SER A 31 -2.03 6.65 4.93
CA SER A 31 -2.30 6.58 3.49
C SER A 31 -3.47 7.51 3.18
N GLU A 32 -3.20 8.64 2.54
CA GLU A 32 -4.19 9.69 2.27
C GLU A 32 -4.23 10.05 0.78
N GLY A 33 -5.43 10.15 0.21
CA GLY A 33 -5.61 10.60 -1.19
C GLY A 33 -5.03 9.66 -2.26
N ASN A 34 -4.64 8.44 -1.91
CA ASN A 34 -4.09 7.48 -2.86
C ASN A 34 -5.20 6.82 -3.71
N ARG A 35 -4.89 6.51 -4.97
CA ARG A 35 -5.75 5.74 -5.87
C ARG A 35 -5.22 4.32 -5.99
N PHE A 36 -6.12 3.34 -5.82
CA PHE A 36 -5.80 1.92 -5.84
C PHE A 36 -6.63 1.23 -6.95
N VAL A 37 -5.95 0.75 -8.00
CA VAL A 37 -6.55 -0.13 -9.02
C VAL A 37 -6.15 -1.59 -8.77
N ALA A 38 -7.07 -2.37 -8.21
CA ALA A 38 -6.84 -3.76 -7.86
C ALA A 38 -6.50 -4.62 -9.09
N PRO A 39 -5.51 -5.53 -8.98
CA PRO A 39 -5.21 -6.48 -10.04
C PRO A 39 -6.33 -7.54 -10.15
N PRO A 40 -6.48 -8.20 -11.32
CA PRO A 40 -7.53 -9.20 -11.55
C PRO A 40 -7.30 -10.53 -10.81
N ILE A 41 -6.17 -10.67 -10.12
CA ILE A 41 -5.82 -11.85 -9.32
C ILE A 41 -6.47 -11.76 -7.93
N ASP A 42 -7.30 -12.74 -7.59
CA ASP A 42 -8.14 -12.70 -6.39
C ASP A 42 -7.35 -12.59 -5.08
N TYR A 43 -6.13 -13.11 -5.02
CA TYR A 43 -5.28 -13.10 -3.82
C TYR A 43 -4.46 -11.81 -3.65
N ALA A 44 -4.52 -10.86 -4.58
CA ALA A 44 -3.73 -9.62 -4.51
C ALA A 44 -4.61 -8.36 -4.41
N LYS A 45 -5.82 -8.53 -3.89
CA LYS A 45 -6.76 -7.42 -3.67
C LYS A 45 -6.50 -6.65 -2.37
N GLU A 46 -5.54 -7.10 -1.55
CA GLU A 46 -5.30 -6.61 -0.18
C GLU A 46 -3.89 -6.02 -0.01
#